data_AF-A0A1Y2B0M9-F1
#
_entry.id   AF-A0A1Y2B0M9-F1
#
_cell.length_a   1.000
_cell.length_b   1.000
_cell.length_c   1.000
_cell.angle_alpha   90.00
_cell.angle_beta   90.00
_cell.angle_gamma   90.00
#
_symmetry.space_group_name_H-M   'P 1'
#
loop_
_entity.id
_entity.type
_entity.pdbx_description
1 polymer ?
#
loop_
_entity_poly.entity_id
_entity_poly.type
_entity_poly.pdbx_seq_one_letter_code
_entity_poly.pdbx_strand_id
1 'polypeptide(L)'
;MPTKMSFKFRDCWELLKDVPKWRNYCGVDVGVSKSAASAEDKDNENSVYKSTDYQMESTGRPKGCKSAKTMVVGELERSKQANAKQQALEQTIKAQEEKNRLLAKFNETKLLKIRLADLDDDAREIVRLKRRKLIESYQG
;
A
#
# COMPACT_ATOMS: atom_id res chain seq x y z
N MET A 1 -25.41 -36.03 -37.19
CA MET A 1 -23.93 -36.10 -37.14
C MET A 1 -23.37 -34.70 -37.41
N PRO A 2 -23.10 -33.87 -36.38
CA PRO A 2 -22.48 -32.57 -36.61
C PRO A 2 -20.97 -32.77 -36.86
N THR A 3 -20.53 -32.35 -38.04
CA THR A 3 -19.15 -32.43 -38.52
C THR A 3 -18.26 -31.49 -37.72
N LYS A 4 -17.15 -32.03 -37.18
CA LYS A 4 -16.08 -31.26 -36.55
C LYS A 4 -15.50 -30.28 -37.57
N MET A 5 -15.76 -28.98 -37.40
CA MET A 5 -15.04 -27.91 -38.09
C MET A 5 -13.59 -27.94 -37.58
N SER A 6 -12.65 -28.43 -38.39
CA SER A 6 -11.23 -28.39 -38.09
C SER A 6 -10.73 -26.94 -38.16
N PHE A 7 -10.17 -26.42 -37.07
CA PHE A 7 -9.55 -25.10 -37.03
C PHE A 7 -8.39 -25.04 -38.04
N LYS A 8 -8.52 -24.24 -39.10
CA LYS A 8 -7.49 -24.09 -40.14
C LYS A 8 -6.60 -22.90 -39.79
N PHE A 9 -5.45 -23.20 -39.18
CA PHE A 9 -4.39 -22.24 -38.84
C PHE A 9 -3.97 -21.33 -40.02
N ARG A 10 -4.16 -21.81 -41.25
CA ARG A 10 -3.81 -21.11 -42.49
C ARG A 10 -4.65 -19.84 -42.70
N ASP A 11 -5.93 -19.86 -42.34
CA ASP A 11 -6.85 -18.74 -42.57
C ASP A 11 -6.54 -17.60 -41.59
N CYS A 12 -6.18 -17.92 -40.35
CA CYS A 12 -5.68 -16.94 -39.38
C CYS A 12 -4.32 -16.34 -39.79
N TRP A 13 -3.45 -17.13 -40.42
CA TRP A 13 -2.15 -16.66 -40.90
C TRP A 13 -2.30 -15.72 -42.10
N GLU A 14 -3.19 -16.03 -43.05
CA GLU A 14 -3.48 -15.14 -44.18
C GLU A 14 -4.03 -13.79 -43.73
N LEU A 15 -4.86 -13.76 -42.69
CA LEU A 15 -5.36 -12.50 -42.11
C LEU A 15 -4.26 -11.66 -41.43
N LEU A 16 -3.23 -12.31 -40.88
CA LEU A 16 -2.17 -11.65 -40.11
C LEU A 16 -0.94 -11.29 -40.96
N LYS A 17 -0.77 -11.87 -42.15
CA LYS A 17 0.42 -11.64 -42.99
C LYS A 17 0.48 -10.20 -43.54
N ASP A 18 -0.68 -9.59 -43.79
CA ASP A 18 -0.79 -8.29 -44.48
C ASP A 18 -0.67 -7.09 -43.52
N VAL A 19 -0.49 -7.33 -42.21
CA VAL A 19 -0.30 -6.28 -41.20
C VAL A 19 1.11 -6.35 -40.60
N PRO A 20 2.06 -5.51 -41.05
CA PRO A 20 3.35 -5.42 -40.41
C PRO A 20 3.21 -4.71 -39.05
N LYS A 21 3.42 -5.46 -37.95
CA LYS A 21 3.32 -4.95 -36.56
C LYS A 21 4.20 -3.72 -36.28
N TRP A 22 5.21 -3.46 -37.09
CA TRP A 22 6.13 -2.33 -36.95
C TRP A 22 5.56 -0.99 -37.46
N ARG A 23 4.53 -0.99 -38.33
CA ARG A 23 3.93 0.26 -38.84
C ARG A 23 3.21 1.07 -37.76
N ASN A 24 2.72 0.42 -36.70
CA ASN A 24 2.12 1.11 -35.55
C ASN A 24 3.17 1.78 -34.65
N TYR A 25 4.46 1.47 -34.82
CA TYR A 25 5.56 2.06 -34.05
C TYR A 25 6.39 3.08 -34.86
N CYS A 26 6.32 3.06 -36.20
CA CYS A 26 7.07 3.95 -37.09
C CYS A 26 6.28 5.20 -37.51
N GLY A 27 5.43 5.74 -36.63
CA GLY A 27 4.81 7.06 -36.78
C GLY A 27 5.60 8.19 -36.13
N VAL A 28 6.79 7.91 -35.59
CA VAL A 28 7.69 8.93 -35.04
C VAL A 28 9.01 8.81 -35.79
N ASP A 29 9.23 9.77 -36.69
CA ASP A 29 10.51 10.00 -37.35
C ASP A 29 11.62 10.10 -36.30
N VAL A 30 12.44 9.06 -36.18
CA VAL A 30 13.72 9.15 -35.48
C VAL A 30 14.78 8.62 -36.44
N GLY A 31 15.46 9.58 -37.07
CA GLY A 31 16.54 9.35 -38.01
C GLY A 31 17.55 8.35 -37.47
N VAL A 32 17.80 7.31 -38.25
CA VAL A 32 18.85 6.34 -38.00
C VAL A 32 20.19 7.00 -38.30
N SER A 33 20.76 7.70 -37.32
CA SER A 33 22.19 8.02 -37.34
C SER A 33 22.97 6.77 -36.97
N LYS A 34 23.45 6.05 -37.98
CA LYS A 34 24.54 5.09 -37.84
C LYS A 34 25.80 5.88 -37.47
N SER A 35 26.32 5.68 -36.27
CA SER A 35 27.73 5.97 -36.00
C SER A 35 28.36 4.78 -35.29
N ALA A 36 29.35 4.23 -35.96
CA ALA A 36 30.25 3.17 -35.51
C ALA A 36 31.46 3.76 -34.77
N ALA A 37 32.23 2.88 -34.12
CA ALA A 37 33.59 3.07 -33.60
C ALA A 37 33.70 3.95 -32.34
N SER A 38 34.69 3.85 -31.45
CA SER A 38 35.70 2.87 -31.03
C SER A 38 36.22 3.41 -29.68
N ALA A 39 37.00 2.62 -28.97
CA ALA A 39 37.71 2.98 -27.74
C ALA A 39 38.50 4.32 -27.80
N GLU A 40 38.60 5.01 -26.66
CA GLU A 40 39.85 5.24 -25.88
C GLU A 40 39.72 6.45 -24.93
N ASP A 41 40.40 6.30 -23.78
CA ASP A 41 40.78 7.23 -22.71
C ASP A 41 40.40 8.72 -22.78
N LYS A 42 39.99 9.26 -21.62
CA LYS A 42 40.85 10.15 -20.80
C LYS A 42 40.15 10.66 -19.54
N ASP A 43 40.85 10.51 -18.42
CA ASP A 43 40.66 11.31 -17.21
C ASP A 43 40.68 12.81 -17.52
N ASN A 44 39.70 13.56 -17.01
CA ASN A 44 39.97 14.92 -16.54
C ASN A 44 38.94 15.36 -15.51
N GLU A 45 39.46 15.80 -14.38
CA GLU A 45 38.73 16.35 -13.26
C GLU A 45 38.10 17.71 -13.60
N ASN A 46 37.08 18.04 -12.81
CA ASN A 46 36.76 19.40 -12.37
C ASN A 46 35.93 20.30 -13.31
N SER A 47 34.60 20.22 -13.19
CA SER A 47 33.68 21.37 -13.13
C SER A 47 32.25 20.87 -12.97
N VAL A 48 31.79 20.68 -11.73
CA VAL A 48 30.37 20.40 -11.47
C VAL A 48 29.68 21.72 -11.19
N TYR A 49 29.29 22.39 -12.27
CA TYR A 49 28.10 23.24 -12.26
C TYR A 49 26.96 22.40 -11.69
N LYS A 50 26.29 22.89 -10.63
CA LYS A 50 25.05 22.32 -10.10
C LYS A 50 23.98 22.43 -11.19
N SER A 51 23.93 21.45 -12.08
CA SER A 51 22.76 21.18 -12.90
C SER A 51 21.78 20.44 -12.00
N THR A 52 20.64 21.06 -11.74
CA THR A 52 19.50 20.39 -11.10
C THR A 52 18.97 19.37 -12.11
N ASP A 53 19.59 18.20 -12.12
CA ASP A 53 19.10 17.07 -12.91
C ASP A 53 17.79 16.62 -12.28
N TYR A 54 16.69 17.02 -12.91
CA TYR A 54 15.45 16.29 -12.82
C TYR A 54 15.78 14.84 -13.18
N GLN A 55 15.86 13.95 -12.18
CA GLN A 55 15.85 12.51 -12.38
C GLN A 55 14.49 12.16 -13.00
N MET A 56 14.42 12.31 -14.31
CA MET A 56 13.43 11.63 -15.13
C MET A 56 13.70 10.15 -14.90
N GLU A 57 12.81 9.46 -14.17
CA GLU A 57 12.91 8.02 -13.96
C GLU A 57 13.14 7.39 -15.33
N SER A 58 14.37 6.89 -15.53
CA SER A 58 14.68 6.07 -16.69
C SER A 58 13.71 4.90 -16.63
N THR A 59 12.69 4.93 -17.48
CA THR A 59 11.91 3.74 -17.79
C THR A 59 12.83 2.81 -18.57
N GLY A 60 13.77 2.22 -17.82
CA GLY A 60 14.79 1.35 -18.32
C GLY A 60 14.17 0.19 -19.07
N ARG A 61 14.97 -0.45 -19.94
CA ARG A 61 14.57 -1.59 -20.75
C ARG A 61 13.71 -2.57 -19.94
N PRO A 62 12.61 -3.11 -20.52
CA PRO A 62 11.71 -4.00 -19.80
C PRO A 62 12.49 -5.14 -19.15
N LYS A 63 12.25 -5.29 -17.84
CA LYS A 63 12.92 -6.27 -16.99
C LYS A 63 12.74 -7.68 -17.57
N GLY A 64 13.84 -8.41 -17.71
CA GLY A 64 13.83 -9.77 -18.25
C GLY A 64 12.95 -10.71 -17.40
N CYS A 65 12.37 -11.72 -18.03
CA CYS A 65 11.36 -12.62 -17.41
C CYS A 65 11.79 -13.23 -16.05
N LYS A 66 13.09 -13.48 -15.84
CA LYS A 66 13.63 -13.96 -14.55
C LYS A 66 13.52 -12.91 -13.44
N SER A 67 13.78 -11.64 -13.74
CA SER A 67 13.66 -10.53 -12.78
C SER A 67 12.21 -10.14 -12.47
N ALA A 68 11.28 -10.37 -13.40
CA ALA A 68 9.86 -10.17 -13.13
C ALA A 68 9.33 -11.19 -12.09
N LYS A 69 9.76 -12.45 -12.18
CA LYS A 69 9.35 -13.50 -11.23
C LYS A 69 9.84 -13.24 -9.81
N THR A 70 11.07 -12.77 -9.63
CA THR A 70 11.61 -12.44 -8.30
C THR A 70 10.91 -11.24 -7.65
N MET A 71 10.50 -10.24 -8.44
CA MET A 71 9.71 -9.12 -7.92
C MET A 71 8.33 -9.57 -7.41
N VAL A 72 7.63 -10.43 -8.16
CA VAL A 72 6.32 -10.96 -7.75
C VAL A 72 6.40 -11.76 -6.45
N VAL A 73 7.44 -12.60 -6.28
CA VAL A 73 7.65 -13.34 -5.02
C VAL A 73 7.94 -12.38 -3.87
N GLY A 74 8.81 -11.39 -4.07
CA GLY A 74 9.13 -10.39 -3.05
C GLY A 74 7.96 -9.47 -2.69
N GLU A 75 7.05 -9.19 -3.62
CA GLU A 75 5.80 -8.45 -3.35
C GLU A 75 4.80 -9.30 -2.58
N LEU A 76 4.67 -10.59 -2.94
CA LEU A 76 3.80 -11.52 -2.23
C LEU A 76 4.23 -11.71 -0.77
N GLU A 77 5.54 -11.85 -0.50
CA GLU A 77 6.05 -11.95 0.87
C GLU A 77 5.86 -10.66 1.67
N ARG A 78 6.11 -9.50 1.05
CA ARG A 78 5.85 -8.20 1.68
C ARG A 78 4.37 -8.00 2.00
N SER A 79 3.47 -8.42 1.11
CA SER A 79 2.01 -8.39 1.34
C SER A 79 1.60 -9.29 2.50
N LYS A 80 2.12 -10.52 2.57
CA LYS A 80 1.87 -11.42 3.71
C LYS A 80 2.35 -10.82 5.04
N GLN A 81 3.53 -10.20 5.05
CA GLN A 81 4.07 -9.58 6.25
C GLN A 81 3.25 -8.34 6.67
N ALA A 82 2.80 -7.53 5.71
CA ALA A 82 1.92 -6.39 5.99
C ALA A 82 0.58 -6.83 6.58
N ASN A 83 -0.05 -7.87 6.01
CA ASN A 83 -1.30 -8.44 6.52
C ASN A 83 -1.14 -8.99 7.94
N ALA A 84 -0.04 -9.71 8.22
CA ALA A 84 0.23 -10.22 9.56
C ALA A 84 0.40 -9.08 10.59
N LYS A 85 1.09 -8.00 10.21
CA LYS A 85 1.23 -6.80 11.06
C LYS A 85 -0.11 -6.12 11.31
N GLN A 86 -0.95 -5.99 10.28
CA GLN A 86 -2.29 -5.41 10.43
C GLN A 86 -3.16 -6.23 11.39
N GLN A 87 -3.17 -7.56 11.23
CA GLN A 87 -3.92 -8.44 12.14
C GLN A 87 -3.44 -8.32 13.59
N ALA A 88 -2.13 -8.24 13.81
CA ALA A 88 -1.57 -8.03 15.14
C ALA A 88 -2.02 -6.68 15.73
N LEU A 89 -2.00 -5.59 14.94
CA LEU A 89 -2.49 -4.29 15.38
C LEU A 89 -3.98 -4.32 15.73
N GLU A 90 -4.81 -4.94 14.90
CA GLU A 90 -6.25 -5.07 15.18
C GLU A 90 -6.51 -5.84 16.48
N GLN A 91 -5.74 -6.89 16.77
CA GLN A 91 -5.83 -7.61 18.04
C GLN A 91 -5.43 -6.73 19.23
N THR A 92 -4.35 -5.95 19.10
CA THR A 92 -3.94 -5.03 20.18
C THR A 92 -4.96 -3.92 20.44
N ILE A 93 -5.56 -3.37 19.38
CA ILE A 93 -6.61 -2.35 19.49
C ILE A 93 -7.81 -2.94 20.23
N LYS A 94 -8.29 -4.13 19.82
CA LYS A 94 -9.41 -4.81 20.50
C LYS A 94 -9.12 -5.07 21.98
N ALA A 95 -7.92 -5.55 22.30
CA ALA A 95 -7.52 -5.80 23.69
C ALA A 95 -7.47 -4.49 24.51
N GLN A 96 -7.02 -3.39 23.91
CA GLN A 96 -6.98 -2.09 24.56
C GLN A 96 -8.37 -1.49 24.76
N GLU A 97 -9.26 -1.63 23.78
CA GLU A 97 -10.67 -1.26 23.90
C GLU A 97 -11.36 -2.04 25.02
N GLU A 98 -11.13 -3.34 25.12
CA GLU A 98 -11.68 -4.17 26.19
C GLU A 98 -11.14 -3.73 27.57
N LYS A 99 -9.83 -3.51 27.68
CA LYS A 99 -9.22 -2.98 28.90
C LYS A 99 -9.83 -1.63 29.30
N ASN A 100 -9.99 -0.71 28.35
CA ASN A 100 -10.60 0.60 28.59
C ASN A 100 -12.06 0.46 29.03
N ARG A 101 -12.82 -0.46 28.42
CA ARG A 101 -14.20 -0.76 28.82
C ARG A 101 -14.27 -1.29 30.26
N LEU A 102 -13.36 -2.20 30.63
CA LEU A 102 -13.29 -2.74 31.99
C LEU A 102 -12.91 -1.67 33.01
N LEU A 103 -11.95 -0.80 32.67
CA LEU A 103 -11.56 0.34 33.51
C LEU A 103 -12.71 1.32 33.69
N ALA A 104 -13.49 1.61 32.65
CA ALA A 104 -14.67 2.46 32.75
C ALA A 104 -15.69 1.88 33.73
N LYS A 105 -16.06 0.60 33.57
CA LYS A 105 -16.97 -0.10 34.50
C LYS A 105 -16.45 -0.14 35.94
N PHE A 106 -15.15 -0.34 36.10
CA PHE A 106 -14.51 -0.31 37.42
C PHE A 106 -14.60 1.07 38.06
N ASN A 107 -14.34 2.13 37.29
CA ASN A 107 -14.43 3.51 37.76
C ASN A 107 -15.87 3.90 38.12
N GLU A 108 -16.86 3.49 37.33
CA GLU A 108 -18.29 3.65 37.64
C GLU A 108 -18.65 2.97 38.97
N THR A 109 -18.22 1.73 39.14
CA THR A 109 -18.45 0.97 40.37
C THR A 109 -17.76 1.62 41.57
N LYS A 110 -16.53 2.10 41.40
CA LYS A 110 -15.81 2.84 42.45
C LYS A 110 -16.51 4.14 42.80
N LEU A 111 -16.97 4.90 41.80
CA LEU A 111 -17.71 6.14 42.02
C LEU A 111 -18.93 5.93 42.90
N LEU A 112 -19.64 4.81 42.79
CA LEU A 112 -20.77 4.46 43.66
C LEU A 112 -20.37 4.06 45.08
N LYS A 113 -19.16 3.53 45.28
CA LYS A 113 -18.66 3.04 46.58
C LYS A 113 -17.99 4.11 47.44
N ILE A 114 -17.55 5.23 46.87
CA ILE A 114 -16.88 6.31 47.62
C ILE A 114 -17.84 6.89 48.68
N ARG A 115 -17.38 7.13 49.91
CA ARG A 115 -18.19 7.82 50.91
C ARG A 115 -18.07 9.33 50.68
N LEU A 116 -19.21 10.01 50.56
CA LEU A 116 -19.23 11.45 50.29
C LEU A 116 -18.66 12.28 51.47
N ALA A 117 -18.70 11.73 52.68
CA ALA A 117 -18.19 12.36 53.88
C ALA A 117 -16.65 12.48 53.90
N ASP A 118 -15.96 11.60 53.16
CA ASP A 118 -14.49 11.55 53.11
C ASP A 118 -13.90 12.48 52.03
N LEU A 119 -14.75 13.25 51.35
CA LEU A 119 -14.40 14.14 50.26
C LEU A 119 -14.57 15.60 50.67
N ASP A 120 -13.68 16.46 50.16
CA ASP A 120 -13.83 17.91 50.20
C ASP A 120 -15.10 18.36 49.46
N ASP A 121 -15.62 19.55 49.79
CA ASP A 121 -16.92 20.01 49.29
C ASP A 121 -17.01 20.06 47.75
N ASP A 122 -15.94 20.50 47.08
CA ASP A 122 -15.87 20.53 45.61
C ASP A 122 -15.85 19.12 45.00
N ALA A 123 -15.06 18.21 45.58
CA ALA A 123 -14.97 16.82 45.12
C ALA A 123 -16.30 16.08 45.36
N ARG A 124 -16.98 16.38 46.45
CA ARG A 124 -18.28 15.82 46.80
C ARG A 124 -19.34 16.19 45.78
N GLU A 125 -19.38 17.45 45.33
CA GLU A 125 -20.35 17.89 44.33
C GLU A 125 -20.09 17.26 42.96
N ILE A 126 -18.82 17.15 42.57
CA ILE A 126 -18.43 16.45 41.32
C ILE A 126 -18.87 14.98 41.36
N VAL A 127 -18.67 14.27 42.48
CA VAL A 127 -19.08 12.86 42.61
C VAL A 127 -20.60 12.74 42.61
N ARG A 128 -21.35 13.65 43.24
CA ARG A 128 -22.82 13.66 43.18
C ARG A 128 -23.33 13.82 41.76
N LEU A 129 -22.81 14.79 41.01
CA LEU A 129 -23.19 15.02 39.61
C LEU A 129 -22.88 13.79 38.73
N LYS A 130 -21.71 13.17 38.91
CA LYS A 130 -21.34 11.96 38.16
C LYS A 130 -22.22 10.77 38.50
N ARG A 131 -22.57 10.56 39.78
CA ARG A 131 -23.51 9.50 40.20
C ARG A 131 -24.89 9.70 39.60
N ARG A 132 -25.40 10.94 39.61
CA ARG A 132 -26.71 11.27 39.04
C ARG A 132 -26.78 10.89 37.56
N LYS A 133 -25.81 11.35 36.77
CA LYS A 133 -25.70 11.01 35.33
C LYS A 133 -25.62 9.50 35.10
N LEU A 134 -24.88 8.79 35.94
CA LEU A 134 -24.76 7.34 35.84
C LEU A 134 -26.11 6.65 36.12
N ILE A 135 -26.85 7.07 37.13
CA ILE A 135 -28.18 6.52 37.45
C ILE A 135 -29.17 6.79 36.31
N GLU A 136 -29.18 8.01 35.77
CA GLU A 136 -30.03 8.37 34.62
C GLU A 136 -29.73 7.49 33.40
N SER A 137 -28.46 7.17 33.14
CA SER A 137 -28.07 6.28 32.02
C SER A 137 -28.53 4.82 32.16
N TYR A 138 -28.93 4.39 33.36
CA TYR A 138 -29.49 3.04 33.60
C TYR A 138 -31.02 3.02 33.62
N GLN A 139 -31.68 4.18 33.64
CA GLN A 139 -33.14 4.29 33.71
C GLN A 139 -33.80 4.64 32.37
N GLY A 140 -33.02 5.06 31.37
CA GLY A 140 -33.46 5.23 29.97
C GLY A 140 -33.12 4.03 29.11
#